data_AF-C8PSL5-F1
#
_entry.id   AF-C8PSL5-F1
#
_cell.length_a   1.000
_cell.length_b   1.000
_cell.length_c   1.000
_cell.angle_alpha   90.00
_cell.angle_beta   90.00
_cell.angle_gamma   90.00
#
_symmetry.space_group_name_H-M   'P 1'
#
loop_
_entity.id
_entity.type
_entity.pdbx_description
1 polymer ?
#
loop_
_entity_poly.entity_id
_entity_poly.type
_entity_poly.pdbx_seq_one_letter_code
_entity_poly.pdbx_strand_id
1 'polypeptide(L)' 'MNTKEDIQNEIKNIIIQSLDLEDIKPEDIDAEAPLFVEGEGLSLDSIDALELGVALKKKFGISFSQKRRRQ' A
#
# COMPACT_ATOMS: atom_id res chain seq x y z
N MET A 1 -8.00 3.49 -21.02
CA MET A 1 -6.67 3.88 -20.51
C MET A 1 -6.85 4.09 -19.02
N ASN A 2 -6.10 3.40 -18.17
CA ASN A 2 -6.18 3.64 -16.73
C ASN A 2 -5.38 4.91 -16.41
N THR A 3 -5.99 5.84 -15.70
CA THR A 3 -5.36 7.09 -15.28
C THR A 3 -4.60 6.90 -13.96
N LYS A 4 -3.78 7.88 -13.58
CA LYS A 4 -3.02 7.83 -12.32
C LYS A 4 -3.96 7.69 -11.12
N GLU A 5 -5.04 8.46 -11.08
CA GLU A 5 -6.09 8.38 -10.07
C GLU A 5 -6.74 7.00 -9.99
N ASP A 6 -6.99 6.33 -11.13
CA ASP A 6 -7.57 4.98 -11.11
C ASP A 6 -6.66 3.98 -10.40
N ILE A 7 -5.35 4.04 -10.67
CA ILE A 7 -4.35 3.18 -10.02
C ILE A 7 -4.22 3.52 -8.54
N GLN A 8 -4.23 4.81 -8.18
CA GLN A 8 -4.18 5.23 -6.78
C GLN A 8 -5.38 4.71 -5.99
N ASN A 9 -6.58 4.85 -6.54
CA ASN A 9 -7.79 4.32 -5.91
C ASN A 9 -7.76 2.79 -5.79
N GLU A 10 -7.21 2.09 -6.78
CA GLU A 10 -7.05 0.64 -6.70
C GLU A 10 -6.06 0.24 -5.60
N ILE A 11 -4.93 0.94 -5.46
CA ILE A 11 -3.96 0.71 -4.38
C ILE A 11 -4.59 0.98 -3.01
N LYS A 12 -5.34 2.08 -2.86
CA LYS A 12 -6.06 2.40 -1.61
C LYS A 12 -7.03 1.29 -1.20
N ASN A 13 -7.80 0.76 -2.16
CA ASN A 13 -8.68 -0.38 -1.90
C ASN A 13 -7.92 -1.63 -1.49
N ILE A 14 -6.77 -1.91 -2.12
CA ILE A 14 -5.92 -3.04 -1.74
C ILE A 14 -5.43 -2.89 -0.31
N ILE A 15 -4.97 -1.69 0.09
CA ILE A 15 -4.50 -1.41 1.46
C ILE A 15 -5.60 -1.72 2.47
N ILE A 16 -6.81 -1.19 2.26
CA ILE A 16 -7.96 -1.41 3.15
C ILE A 16 -8.30 -2.90 3.27
N GLN A 17 -8.36 -3.60 2.15
CA GLN A 17 -8.70 -5.03 2.12
C GLN A 17 -7.60 -5.92 2.68
N SER A 18 -6.33 -5.57 2.48
CA SER A 18 -5.20 -6.38 2.95
C SER A 18 -4.97 -6.23 4.45
N LEU A 19 -5.36 -5.10 5.04
CA LEU A 19 -5.09 -4.76 6.42
C LEU A 19 -6.35 -4.71 7.30
N ASP A 20 -7.48 -5.18 6.75
CA ASP A 20 -8.78 -5.26 7.44
C ASP A 20 -9.21 -3.92 8.08
N LEU A 21 -9.04 -2.82 7.33
CA LEU A 21 -9.35 -1.47 7.82
C LEU A 21 -10.85 -1.17 7.62
N GLU A 22 -11.70 -1.82 8.42
CA GLU A 22 -13.17 -1.78 8.27
C GLU A 22 -13.78 -0.36 8.33
N ASP A 23 -13.16 0.57 9.05
CA ASP A 23 -13.64 1.94 9.25
C ASP A 23 -12.96 2.99 8.35
N ILE A 24 -12.11 2.57 7.41
CA ILE A 24 -11.36 3.47 6.53
C ILE A 24 -11.86 3.32 5.10
N LYS A 25 -12.19 4.44 4.46
CA LYS A 25 -12.52 4.47 3.03
C LYS A 25 -11.32 4.92 2.21
N PRO A 26 -11.28 4.61 0.89
CA PRO A 26 -10.21 5.08 0.01
C PRO A 26 -10.05 6.61 -0.02
N GLU A 27 -11.14 7.34 0.21
CA GLU A 27 -11.18 8.80 0.30
C GLU A 27 -10.49 9.35 1.57
N ASP A 28 -10.41 8.55 2.64
CA ASP A 28 -9.77 8.94 3.90
C ASP A 28 -8.24 8.77 3.88
N ILE A 29 -7.71 8.04 2.89
CA ILE A 29 -6.28 7.81 2.72
C ILE A 29 -5.68 8.92 1.87
N ASP A 30 -4.78 9.72 2.43
CA ASP A 30 -3.96 10.66 1.67
C ASP A 30 -2.87 9.89 0.89
N ALA A 31 -2.83 10.07 -0.43
CA ALA A 31 -1.89 9.39 -1.30
C ALA A 31 -0.44 9.89 -1.15
N GLU A 32 -0.26 11.09 -0.57
CA GLU A 32 1.06 11.68 -0.34
C GLU A 32 1.53 11.48 1.12
N ALA A 33 0.66 10.98 2.00
CA ALA A 33 1.03 10.69 3.38
C ALA A 33 1.93 9.44 3.49
N PRO A 34 2.90 9.45 4.42
CA PRO A 34 3.73 8.28 4.66
C PRO A 34 2.89 7.11 5.23
N LEU A 35 3.12 5.90 4.72
CA LEU A 35 2.39 4.71 5.19
C LEU A 35 2.97 4.10 6.46
N PHE A 36 4.29 4.22 6.70
CA PHE A 36 5.03 3.46 7.72
C PHE A 36 5.65 4.34 8.82
N VAL A 37 5.21 5.60 8.96
CA VAL A 37 5.71 6.52 9.98
C VAL A 37 4.74 6.51 11.16
N GLU A 38 5.22 6.20 12.37
CA GLU A 38 4.38 6.21 13.58
C GLU A 38 3.82 7.62 13.85
N GLY A 39 2.49 7.71 14.02
CA GLY A 39 1.80 8.96 14.29
C GLY A 39 1.42 9.78 13.04
N GLU A 40 1.78 9.30 11.85
CA GLU A 40 1.41 9.91 10.57
C GLU A 40 0.80 8.87 9.61
N GLY A 41 -0.10 9.31 8.72
CA GLY A 41 -0.77 8.45 7.74
C GLY A 41 -1.44 7.23 8.37
N LEU A 42 -1.11 6.03 7.86
CA LEU A 42 -1.66 4.76 8.38
C LEU A 42 -0.77 4.11 9.46
N SER A 43 0.44 4.63 9.71
CA SER A 43 1.35 4.11 10.75
C SER A 43 1.52 2.58 10.74
N LEU A 44 1.66 2.00 9.55
CA LEU A 44 1.76 0.56 9.33
C LEU A 44 3.04 -0.03 9.90
N ASP A 45 2.96 -1.25 10.41
CA ASP A 45 4.11 -1.99 10.91
C ASP A 45 4.77 -2.88 9.84
N SER A 46 5.77 -3.67 10.26
CA SER A 46 6.50 -4.57 9.36
C SER A 46 5.70 -5.77 8.87
N ILE A 47 4.67 -6.20 9.62
CA ILE A 47 3.77 -7.30 9.27
C ILE A 47 2.80 -6.79 8.19
N ASP A 48 2.22 -5.62 8.41
CA ASP A 48 1.34 -4.94 7.45
C ASP A 48 2.06 -4.69 6.11
N ALA A 49 3.32 -4.22 6.17
CA ALA A 49 4.14 -4.01 4.99
C ALA A 49 4.31 -5.29 4.15
N LEU A 50 4.48 -6.43 4.81
CA LEU A 50 4.64 -7.72 4.16
C LEU A 50 3.34 -8.16 3.51
N GLU A 51 2.22 -8.06 4.23
CA GLU A 51 0.90 -8.41 3.74
C GLU A 51 0.49 -7.56 2.53
N LEU A 52 0.65 -6.24 2.63
CA LEU A 52 0.43 -5.31 1.53
C LEU A 52 1.32 -5.65 0.32
N GLY A 53 2.61 -5.94 0.55
CA GLY A 53 3.53 -6.36 -0.50
C GLY A 53 3.06 -7.64 -1.20
N VAL A 54 2.57 -8.63 -0.46
CA VAL A 54 2.02 -9.87 -1.03
C VAL A 54 0.75 -9.59 -1.83
N ALA A 55 -0.15 -8.74 -1.34
CA ALA A 55 -1.39 -8.36 -2.03
C ALA A 55 -1.10 -7.63 -3.36
N LEU A 56 -0.18 -6.66 -3.36
CA LEU A 56 0.23 -5.93 -4.56
C LEU A 56 0.87 -6.85 -5.60
N LYS A 57 1.73 -7.77 -5.18
CA LYS A 57 2.34 -8.77 -6.06
C LYS A 57 1.29 -9.65 -6.73
N LYS A 58 0.28 -10.12 -5.98
CA LYS A 58 -0.81 -10.94 -6.52
C LYS A 58 -1.67 -10.16 -7.52
N LYS A 59 -1.99 -8.90 -7.21
CA LYS A 59 -2.87 -8.05 -8.02
C LYS A 59 -2.22 -7.56 -9.31
N PHE A 60 -1.02 -7.00 -9.22
CA PHE A 60 -0.35 -6.35 -10.35
C PHE A 60 0.68 -7.24 -11.05
N GLY A 61 0.92 -8.46 -10.55
CA GLY A 61 1.95 -9.35 -11.09
C GLY A 61 3.38 -8.80 -10.91
N ILE A 62 3.56 -7.83 -10.02
CA ILE A 62 4.86 -7.17 -9.81
C ILE A 62 5.76 -8.01 -8.91
N SER A 63 7.06 -7.97 -9.19
CA SER A 63 8.08 -8.58 -8.33
C SER A 63 8.92 -7.48 -7.69
N PHE A 64 8.94 -7.45 -6.36
CA PHE A 64 9.86 -6.58 -5.64
C PHE A 64 11.26 -7.17 -5.72
N SER A 65 12.12 -6.59 -6.58
CA SER A 65 13.54 -6.92 -6.53
C SER A 65 14.14 -6.26 -5.29
N GLN A 66 14.68 -7.05 -4.36
CA GLN A 66 15.57 -6.50 -3.35
C GLN A 66 16.86 -6.11 -4.09
N LYS A 67 16.93 -4.87 -4.58
CA LYS A 67 18.19 -4.32 -5.07
C LYS A 67 19.09 -4.16 -3.86
N ARG A 68 19.80 -5.23 -3.48
CA ARG A 68 20.88 -5.16 -2.49
C ARG A 68 21.89 -4.16 -3.04
N ARG A 69 21.91 -2.94 -2.48
CA ARG A 69 23.05 -2.05 -2.66
C ARG A 69 24.22 -2.77 -2.00
N ARG A 70 25.02 -3.46 -2.81
CA ARG A 70 26.41 -3.76 -2.46
C ARG A 70 27.09 -2.40 -2.40
N GLN A 71 27.21 -1.86 -1.18
CA GLN A 71 28.30 -0.97 -0.85
C GLN A 71 29.50 -1.85 -0.49
#